data_AF-A0A945MJE4-F1
#
_entry.id   AF-A0A945MJE4-F1
#
_cell.length_a   1.000
_cell.length_b   1.000
_cell.length_c   1.000
_cell.angle_alpha   90.00
_cell.angle_beta   90.00
_cell.angle_gamma   90.00
#
_symmetry.space_group_name_H-M   'P 1'
#
loop_
_entity.id
_entity.type
_entity.pdbx_description
1 polymer ?
#
loop_
_entity_poly.entity_id
_entity_poly.type
_entity_poly.pdbx_seq_one_letter_code
_entity_poly.pdbx_strand_id
1 'polypeptide(L)'
;MEISQNTTAVRGSTNQAISDQASELYLTIATDRNLAGLVKKLYDDVPKEDFDSIDEMQLFLTVMTGLRRVENIYLQLEDNILDDRAFDRIGLSFYRSKYGRQIWGENKQFFDRNFVPFFEELLDKK
;
A
#
# COMPACT_ATOMS: atom_id res chain seq x y z
N MET A 1 1.22 -33.26 11.67
CA MET A 1 1.26 -32.32 12.80
C MET A 1 2.36 -31.27 12.60
N GLU A 2 3.58 -31.67 12.21
CA GLU A 2 4.67 -30.72 11.87
C GLU A 2 4.35 -29.83 10.66
N ILE A 3 3.75 -30.37 9.59
CA ILE A 3 3.37 -29.57 8.40
C ILE A 3 2.40 -28.44 8.78
N SER A 4 1.38 -28.71 9.60
CA SER A 4 0.41 -27.69 10.04
C SER A 4 1.04 -26.65 10.98
N GLN A 5 2.03 -27.03 11.79
CA GLN A 5 2.76 -26.10 12.65
C GLN A 5 3.68 -25.19 11.81
N ASN A 6 4.36 -25.73 10.79
CA ASN A 6 5.17 -24.95 9.85
C ASN A 6 4.31 -23.94 9.08
N THR A 7 3.13 -24.34 8.59
CA THR A 7 2.19 -23.43 7.92
C THR A 7 1.69 -22.33 8.86
N THR A 8 1.42 -22.66 10.13
CA THR A 8 0.95 -21.67 11.12
C THR A 8 2.05 -20.68 11.49
N ALA A 9 3.28 -21.15 11.68
CA ALA A 9 4.44 -20.30 11.96
C ALA A 9 4.72 -19.34 10.80
N VAL A 10 4.71 -19.85 9.56
CA VAL A 10 4.90 -19.04 8.35
C VAL A 10 3.82 -17.96 8.24
N ARG A 11 2.54 -18.31 8.42
CA ARG A 11 1.44 -17.33 8.42
C ARG A 11 1.62 -16.28 9.52
N GLY A 12 2.05 -16.68 10.72
CA GLY A 12 2.35 -15.77 11.82
C GLY A 12 3.45 -14.77 11.47
N SER A 13 4.57 -15.25 10.92
CA SER A 13 5.69 -14.39 10.51
C SER A 13 5.32 -13.45 9.36
N THR A 14 4.53 -13.91 8.39
CA THR A 14 4.09 -13.06 7.27
C THR A 14 3.17 -11.94 7.75
N ASN A 15 2.22 -12.24 8.65
CA ASN A 15 1.37 -11.22 9.25
C ASN A 15 2.17 -10.18 10.04
N GLN A 16 3.18 -10.64 10.79
CA GLN A 16 4.06 -9.73 11.54
C GLN A 16 4.83 -8.82 10.59
N ALA A 17 5.46 -9.36 9.53
CA ALA A 17 6.22 -8.58 8.56
C ALA A 17 5.36 -7.51 7.87
N ILE A 18 4.11 -7.82 7.51
CA ILE A 18 3.17 -6.86 6.91
C ILE A 18 2.77 -5.75 7.89
N SER A 19 2.65 -6.09 9.17
CA SER A 19 2.38 -5.13 10.25
C SER A 19 3.59 -4.21 10.49
N ASP A 20 4.80 -4.78 10.44
CA ASP A 20 6.05 -4.04 10.62
C ASP A 20 6.25 -3.06 9.47
N GLN A 21 6.06 -3.48 8.21
CA GLN A 21 6.12 -2.61 7.03
C GLN A 21 5.14 -1.43 7.09
N ALA A 22 3.91 -1.66 7.59
CA ALA A 22 2.95 -0.57 7.79
C ALA A 22 3.42 0.39 8.88
N SER A 23 3.90 -0.14 9.99
CA SER A 23 4.37 0.66 11.13
C SER A 23 5.59 1.49 10.75
N GLU A 24 6.51 0.93 9.97
CA GLU A 24 7.66 1.62 9.42
C GLU A 24 7.21 2.78 8.53
N LEU A 25 6.33 2.54 7.54
CA LEU A 25 5.82 3.59 6.67
C LEU A 25 5.16 4.72 7.48
N TYR A 26 4.32 4.39 8.47
CA TYR A 26 3.68 5.39 9.33
C TYR A 26 4.69 6.17 10.18
N LEU A 27 5.70 5.50 10.73
CA LEU A 27 6.73 6.16 11.53
C LEU A 27 7.62 7.05 10.66
N THR A 28 7.98 6.63 9.44
CA THR A 28 8.70 7.45 8.46
C THR A 28 7.93 8.73 8.15
N ILE A 29 6.63 8.61 7.85
CA ILE A 29 5.76 9.79 7.61
C ILE A 29 5.68 10.66 8.87
N ALA A 30 5.51 10.08 10.06
CA ALA A 30 5.32 10.82 11.30
C ALA A 30 6.58 11.56 11.77
N THR A 31 7.77 11.06 11.42
CA THR A 31 9.06 11.60 11.85
C THR A 31 9.68 12.58 10.85
N ASP A 32 9.19 12.63 9.61
CA ASP A 32 9.58 13.60 8.59
C ASP A 32 8.47 14.67 8.44
N ARG A 33 8.78 15.91 8.86
CA ARG A 33 7.82 17.02 8.80
C ARG A 33 7.42 17.39 7.37
N ASN A 34 8.33 17.28 6.40
CA ASN A 34 7.99 17.56 5.00
C ASN A 34 7.02 16.52 4.50
N LEU A 35 7.37 15.24 4.68
CA LEU A 35 6.55 14.13 4.25
C LEU A 35 5.17 14.12 4.93
N ALA A 36 5.09 14.42 6.23
CA ALA A 36 3.82 14.61 6.92
C ALA A 36 2.95 15.70 6.27
N GLY A 37 3.56 16.81 5.84
CA GLY A 37 2.89 17.88 5.11
C GLY A 37 2.39 17.43 3.73
N LEU A 38 3.17 16.64 3.00
CA LEU A 38 2.79 16.10 1.70
C LEU A 38 1.65 15.09 1.80
N VAL A 39 1.73 14.18 2.77
CA VAL A 39 0.65 13.22 3.05
C VAL A 39 -0.62 13.95 3.49
N LYS A 40 -0.51 15.05 4.24
CA LYS A 40 -1.67 15.90 4.56
C LYS A 40 -2.29 16.52 3.30
N LYS A 41 -1.49 17.09 2.39
CA LYS A 41 -1.98 17.60 1.10
C LYS A 41 -2.67 16.51 0.28
N LEU A 42 -2.14 15.28 0.28
CA LEU A 42 -2.78 14.13 -0.35
C LEU A 42 -4.17 13.84 0.25
N TYR A 43 -4.29 13.86 1.59
CA TYR A 43 -5.60 13.70 2.25
C TYR A 43 -6.56 14.87 2.02
N ASP A 44 -6.03 16.06 1.76
CA ASP A 44 -6.80 17.24 1.34
C ASP A 44 -7.16 17.21 -0.16
N ASP A 45 -6.85 16.10 -0.84
CA ASP A 45 -7.20 15.83 -2.24
C ASP A 45 -6.56 16.81 -3.23
N VAL A 46 -5.36 17.30 -2.89
CA VAL A 46 -4.49 18.09 -3.78
C VAL A 46 -3.99 17.20 -4.93
N PRO A 47 -4.16 17.59 -6.20
CA PRO A 47 -3.73 16.80 -7.35
C PRO A 47 -2.21 16.90 -7.57
N LYS A 48 -1.63 15.96 -8.32
CA LYS A 48 -0.17 15.85 -8.58
C LYS A 48 0.43 17.12 -9.17
N GLU A 49 -0.31 17.85 -9.99
CA GLU A 49 0.14 19.06 -10.69
C GLU A 49 0.40 20.24 -9.75
N ASP A 50 -0.10 20.21 -8.52
CA ASP A 50 0.02 21.28 -7.53
C ASP A 50 1.22 21.09 -6.57
N PHE A 51 2.04 20.06 -6.79
CA PHE A 51 3.27 19.80 -6.05
C PHE A 51 4.49 20.31 -6.85
N ASP A 52 5.52 20.81 -6.17
CA ASP A 52 6.81 21.00 -6.82
C ASP A 52 7.49 19.65 -7.11
N SER A 53 8.47 19.63 -8.00
CA SER A 53 9.08 18.39 -8.49
C SER A 53 9.73 17.52 -7.41
N ILE A 54 10.25 18.12 -6.33
CA ILE A 54 10.93 17.36 -5.26
C ILE A 54 9.90 16.81 -4.28
N ASP A 55 8.95 17.64 -3.88
CA ASP A 55 7.80 17.25 -3.06
C ASP A 55 7.00 16.14 -3.75
N GLU A 56 6.76 16.26 -5.05
CA GLU A 56 6.08 15.27 -5.87
C GLU A 56 6.83 13.94 -5.88
N MET A 57 8.15 13.95 -6.14
CA MET A 57 8.96 12.73 -6.13
C MET A 57 8.96 12.05 -4.76
N GLN A 58 9.03 12.83 -3.67
CA GLN A 58 9.00 12.28 -2.31
C GLN A 58 7.65 11.62 -2.01
N LEU A 59 6.54 12.25 -2.40
CA LEU A 59 5.20 11.70 -2.22
C LEU A 59 4.97 10.49 -3.13
N PHE A 60 5.43 10.54 -4.38
CA PHE A 60 5.39 9.44 -5.35
C PHE A 60 6.04 8.17 -4.79
N LEU A 61 7.27 8.27 -4.29
CA LEU A 61 7.99 7.12 -3.71
C LEU A 61 7.28 6.57 -2.47
N THR A 62 6.67 7.46 -1.67
CA THR A 62 5.85 7.06 -0.52
C THR A 62 4.61 6.27 -0.96
N VAL A 63 3.92 6.75 -1.99
CA VAL A 63 2.72 6.09 -2.54
C VAL A 63 3.07 4.76 -3.19
N MET A 64 4.16 4.71 -3.96
CA MET A 64 4.65 3.48 -4.57
C MET A 64 5.05 2.43 -3.52
N THR A 65 5.65 2.85 -2.39
CA THR A 65 5.95 1.96 -1.27
C THR A 65 4.66 1.34 -0.70
N GLY A 66 3.63 2.16 -0.51
CA GLY A 66 2.30 1.68 -0.11
C GLY A 66 1.70 0.68 -1.11
N LEU A 67 1.69 1.02 -2.40
CA LEU A 67 1.16 0.15 -3.46
C LEU A 67 1.91 -1.20 -3.53
N ARG A 68 3.24 -1.20 -3.44
CA ARG A 68 4.06 -2.42 -3.41
C ARG A 68 3.76 -3.28 -2.19
N ARG A 69 3.45 -2.67 -1.05
CA ARG A 69 2.98 -3.39 0.13
C ARG A 69 1.62 -4.07 -0.13
N VAL A 70 0.67 -3.39 -0.78
CA VAL A 70 -0.63 -3.99 -1.11
C VAL A 70 -0.47 -5.15 -2.11
N GLU A 71 0.38 -4.99 -3.12
CA GLU A 71 0.73 -6.06 -4.06
C GLU A 71 1.38 -7.25 -3.35
N ASN A 72 2.29 -7.01 -2.40
CA ASN A 72 2.88 -8.09 -1.61
C ASN A 72 1.81 -8.88 -0.84
N ILE A 73 0.85 -8.20 -0.18
CA ILE A 73 -0.26 -8.87 0.52
C ILE A 73 -1.07 -9.73 -0.46
N TYR A 74 -1.31 -9.23 -1.67
CA TYR A 74 -2.00 -9.99 -2.73
C TYR A 74 -1.23 -11.24 -3.15
N LEU A 75 0.08 -11.15 -3.37
CA LEU A 75 0.89 -12.32 -3.71
C LEU A 75 0.88 -13.37 -2.58
N GLN A 76 0.89 -12.93 -1.32
CA GLN A 76 0.77 -13.84 -0.17
C GLN A 76 -0.63 -14.47 -0.04
N LEU A 77 -1.68 -13.80 -0.53
CA LEU A 77 -3.02 -14.37 -0.64
C LEU A 77 -3.05 -15.46 -1.73
N GLU A 78 -2.50 -15.18 -2.91
CA GLU A 78 -2.41 -16.15 -4.03
C GLU A 78 -1.64 -17.41 -3.64
N ASP A 79 -0.60 -17.26 -2.82
CA ASP A 79 0.20 -18.36 -2.27
C ASP A 79 -0.49 -19.12 -1.11
N ASN A 80 -1.74 -18.76 -0.75
CA ASN A 80 -2.52 -19.32 0.36
C ASN A 80 -1.84 -19.17 1.75
N ILE A 81 -0.91 -18.21 1.87
CA ILE A 81 -0.23 -17.89 3.13
C ILE A 81 -1.14 -17.03 4.00
N LEU A 82 -1.74 -16.00 3.40
CA LEU A 82 -2.71 -15.11 4.04
C LEU A 82 -4.14 -15.39 3.58
N ASP A 83 -5.09 -14.77 4.28
CA ASP A 83 -6.48 -14.72 3.89
C ASP A 83 -6.92 -13.29 3.53
N ASP A 84 -8.10 -13.18 2.96
CA ASP A 84 -8.70 -11.93 2.47
C ASP A 84 -8.83 -10.85 3.55
N ARG A 85 -8.92 -11.21 4.82
CA ARG A 85 -8.97 -10.26 5.95
C ARG A 85 -7.68 -9.45 6.11
N ALA A 86 -6.59 -9.84 5.45
CA ALA A 86 -5.38 -9.03 5.38
C ALA A 86 -5.63 -7.65 4.73
N PHE A 87 -6.65 -7.54 3.87
CA PHE A 87 -7.02 -6.29 3.21
C PHE A 87 -7.89 -5.36 4.06
N ASP A 88 -8.58 -5.87 5.08
CA ASP A 88 -9.39 -5.05 6.01
C ASP A 88 -8.57 -4.01 6.78
N ARG A 89 -7.26 -4.23 6.87
CA ARG A 89 -6.31 -3.39 7.61
C ARG A 89 -5.61 -2.37 6.73
N ILE A 90 -5.95 -2.29 5.44
CA ILE A 90 -5.34 -1.37 4.50
C ILE A 90 -6.12 -0.06 4.51
N GLY A 91 -5.44 1.04 4.86
CA GLY A 91 -6.00 2.39 4.74
C GLY A 91 -6.15 2.81 3.27
N LEU A 92 -7.29 2.51 2.65
CA LEU A 92 -7.54 2.77 1.23
C LEU A 92 -7.73 4.26 0.88
N SER A 93 -8.02 5.11 1.87
CA SER A 93 -8.18 6.56 1.68
C SER A 93 -6.97 7.19 0.98
N PHE A 94 -5.78 6.71 1.31
CA PHE A 94 -4.52 7.13 0.73
C PHE A 94 -4.51 6.96 -0.80
N TYR A 95 -4.91 5.78 -1.28
CA TYR A 95 -4.94 5.43 -2.71
C TYR A 95 -6.19 5.95 -3.44
N ARG A 96 -7.26 6.28 -2.72
CA ARG A 96 -8.50 6.83 -3.28
C ARG A 96 -8.45 8.34 -3.54
N SER A 97 -7.46 9.05 -2.99
CA SER A 97 -7.19 10.46 -3.28
C SER A 97 -6.96 10.70 -4.78
N LYS A 98 -7.14 11.94 -5.26
CA LYS A 98 -6.79 12.33 -6.64
C LYS A 98 -5.34 11.97 -6.98
N TYR A 99 -4.41 12.35 -6.11
CA TYR A 99 -3.00 12.01 -6.27
C TYR A 99 -2.79 10.49 -6.35
N GLY A 100 -3.37 9.73 -5.42
CA GLY A 100 -3.27 8.27 -5.38
C GLY A 100 -3.81 7.60 -6.65
N ARG A 101 -4.96 8.05 -7.16
CA ARG A 101 -5.55 7.54 -8.40
C ARG A 101 -4.74 7.92 -9.64
N GLN A 102 -4.17 9.13 -9.68
CA GLN A 102 -3.27 9.55 -10.77
C GLN A 102 -2.02 8.66 -10.79
N ILE A 103 -1.34 8.49 -9.65
CA ILE A 103 -0.16 7.63 -9.55
C ILE A 103 -0.49 6.19 -9.93
N TRP A 104 -1.61 5.64 -9.46
CA TRP A 104 -2.06 4.31 -9.88
C TRP A 104 -2.25 4.23 -11.40
N GLY A 105 -2.98 5.18 -11.99
CA GLY A 105 -3.25 5.21 -13.43
C GLY A 105 -1.99 5.29 -14.29
N GLU A 106 -1.00 6.07 -13.85
CA GLU A 106 0.28 6.26 -14.56
C GLU A 106 1.24 5.07 -14.42
N ASN A 107 1.08 4.22 -13.40
CA ASN A 107 2.10 3.23 -13.01
C ASN A 107 1.60 1.78 -12.92
N LYS A 108 0.29 1.50 -13.04
CA LYS A 108 -0.27 0.15 -12.86
C LYS A 108 0.32 -0.92 -13.79
N GLN A 109 0.89 -0.52 -14.93
CA GLN A 109 1.60 -1.42 -15.86
C GLN A 109 2.87 -2.06 -15.26
N PHE A 110 3.38 -1.55 -14.14
CA PHE A 110 4.57 -2.09 -13.46
C PHE A 110 4.24 -3.06 -12.32
N PHE A 111 2.96 -3.42 -12.18
CA PHE A 111 2.47 -4.36 -11.18
C PHE A 111 2.07 -5.69 -11.84
N ASP A 112 1.91 -6.72 -11.03
CA ASP A 112 1.42 -8.02 -11.48
C ASP A 112 0.07 -7.87 -12.21
N ARG A 113 -0.07 -8.56 -13.34
CA ARG A 113 -1.24 -8.44 -14.22
C ARG A 113 -2.55 -8.89 -13.55
N ASN A 114 -2.49 -9.80 -12.58
CA ASN A 114 -3.64 -10.26 -11.82
C ASN A 114 -3.90 -9.36 -10.61
N PHE A 115 -2.86 -8.72 -10.08
CA PHE A 115 -3.00 -7.70 -9.03
C PHE A 115 -3.79 -6.48 -9.52
N VAL A 116 -3.54 -6.01 -10.75
CA VAL A 116 -4.20 -4.80 -11.30
C VAL A 116 -5.73 -4.84 -11.17
N PRO A 117 -6.45 -5.84 -11.73
CA PRO A 117 -7.91 -5.89 -11.62
C PRO A 117 -8.37 -6.09 -10.16
N PHE A 118 -7.63 -6.86 -9.36
CA PHE A 118 -7.93 -7.04 -7.94
C PHE A 118 -7.87 -5.69 -7.18
N PHE A 119 -6.82 -4.90 -7.40
CA PHE A 119 -6.63 -3.63 -6.73
C PHE A 119 -7.64 -2.58 -7.19
N GLU A 120 -7.99 -2.56 -8.48
CA GLU A 120 -9.07 -1.69 -8.99
C GLU A 120 -10.42 -2.01 -8.32
N GLU A 121 -10.76 -3.29 -8.17
CA GLU A 121 -11.96 -3.70 -7.43
C GLU A 121 -11.89 -3.26 -5.95
N LEU A 122 -10.72 -3.41 -5.32
CA LEU A 122 -10.49 -2.99 -3.94
C LEU A 122 -10.67 -1.47 -3.75
N LEU A 123 -10.22 -0.66 -4.70
CA LEU A 123 -10.38 0.80 -4.66
C LEU A 123 -11.84 1.24 -4.75
N ASP A 124 -12.68 0.49 -5.44
CA ASP A 124 -14.08 0.85 -5.71
C ASP A 124 -15.08 0.28 -4.68
N LYS A 125 -14.67 -0.70 -3.86
CA LYS A 125 -15.46 -1.16 -2.71
C LYS A 125 -15.68 -0.01 -1.72
N LYS A 126 -16.91 0.23 -1.26
CA LYS A 126 -17.21 1.33 -0.34
C LYS A 126 -16.58 1.10 1.04
#